data_AF-A0A136HJ66-F1
#
_entry.id   AF-A0A136HJ66-F1
#
_cell.length_a   1.000
_cell.length_b   1.000
_cell.length_c   1.000
_cell.angle_alpha   90.00
_cell.angle_beta   90.00
_cell.angle_gamma   90.00
#
_symmetry.space_group_name_H-M   'P 1'
#
loop_
_entity.id
_entity.type
_entity.pdbx_description
1 polymer ?
#
loop_
_entity_poly.entity_id
_entity_poly.type
_entity_poly.pdbx_seq_one_letter_code
_entity_poly.pdbx_strand_id
1 'polypeptide(L)'
;MEKTMGSLLAGPLLFSLFDQLNTTGEAIVQPGSVSEQTICWPDGRGADLVAPENCHSKRVAYVINQSTPRTLQPGYQWGQTSPQFFKPEVSYLINPSNHQRVTRACDKHAIAQTAYLWPNALEPWVKPAQRKYAQLPRFDAGCNMILQENSPLRITGINQGQVYYVLDHKAVTLKVRVEGAAGALYWYLNGKLQETRQRELHLQLDTRQPYELYVQDKTGANGRVAFEIL
;
A
#
# COMPACT_ATOMS: atom_id res chain seq x y z
N MET A 1 4.18 -14.31 26.76
CA MET A 1 4.91 -13.03 26.81
C MET A 1 4.09 -11.99 26.08
N GLU A 2 3.56 -11.00 26.78
CA GLU A 2 2.97 -9.83 26.14
C GLU A 2 4.03 -9.14 25.28
N LYS A 3 3.67 -8.79 24.05
CA LYS A 3 4.57 -8.09 23.14
C LYS A 3 4.88 -6.72 23.72
N THR A 4 6.08 -6.53 24.26
CA THR A 4 6.55 -5.24 24.75
C THR A 4 6.88 -4.35 23.56
N MET A 5 6.05 -3.34 23.32
CA MET A 5 6.27 -2.35 22.26
C MET A 5 7.06 -1.16 22.83
N GLY A 6 7.95 -0.57 22.02
CA GLY A 6 8.73 0.61 22.44
C GLY A 6 7.84 1.78 22.89
N SER A 7 6.65 1.93 22.31
CA SER A 7 5.67 2.94 22.73
C SER A 7 5.10 2.73 24.13
N LEU A 8 5.14 1.51 24.67
CA LEU A 8 4.60 1.16 25.99
C LEU A 8 5.67 1.16 27.08
N LEU A 9 6.93 0.84 26.74
CA LEU A 9 8.03 0.82 27.71
C LEU A 9 8.95 2.03 27.58
N ALA A 10 9.54 2.22 26.41
CA ALA A 10 10.54 3.27 26.20
C ALA A 10 9.90 4.66 26.09
N GLY A 11 8.72 4.76 25.47
CA GLY A 11 7.99 6.03 25.33
C GLY A 11 7.70 6.71 26.68
N PRO A 12 6.99 6.04 27.62
CA PRO A 12 6.70 6.63 28.93
C PRO A 12 7.95 6.97 29.73
N LEU A 13 9.00 6.13 29.66
CA LEU A 13 10.27 6.42 30.31
C LEU A 13 10.94 7.67 29.72
N LEU A 14 10.96 7.80 28.40
CA LEU A 14 11.50 8.97 27.70
C LEU A 14 10.77 10.24 28.13
N PHE A 15 9.43 10.24 28.09
CA PHE A 15 8.63 11.40 28.50
C PHE A 15 8.84 11.73 29.98
N SER A 16 8.83 10.73 30.87
CA SER A 16 9.08 10.95 32.30
C SER A 16 10.47 11.53 32.58
N LEU A 17 11.49 11.15 31.81
CA LEU A 17 12.83 11.73 31.93
C LEU A 17 12.84 13.18 31.42
N PHE A 18 12.24 13.45 30.26
CA PHE A 18 12.15 14.80 29.70
C PHE A 18 11.38 15.77 30.62
N ASP A 19 10.31 15.31 31.27
CA ASP A 19 9.53 16.13 32.22
C ASP A 19 10.33 16.51 33.49
N GLN A 20 11.32 15.70 33.87
CA GLN A 20 12.21 16.00 35.00
C GLN A 20 13.34 16.97 34.62
N LEU A 21 13.68 17.07 33.33
CA LEU A 21 14.65 18.02 32.84
C LEU A 21 14.00 19.40 32.78
N ASN A 22 14.50 20.35 33.56
CA ASN A 22 14.03 21.75 33.53
C ASN A 22 14.62 22.48 32.32
N THR A 23 14.29 22.03 31.11
CA THR A 23 14.72 22.64 29.85
C THR A 23 13.63 23.55 29.33
N THR A 24 13.87 24.86 29.35
CA THR A 24 13.12 25.78 28.49
C THR A 24 13.58 25.53 27.06
N GLY A 25 12.76 24.86 26.26
CA GLY A 25 13.08 24.58 24.86
C GLY A 25 13.40 25.88 24.12
N GLU A 26 14.55 25.93 23.47
CA GLU A 26 14.91 27.05 22.60
C GLU A 26 14.00 27.02 21.37
N ALA A 27 13.36 28.15 21.06
CA ALA A 27 12.52 28.25 19.89
C ALA A 27 13.38 28.10 18.63
N ILE A 28 13.17 27.01 17.89
CA ILE A 28 13.87 26.79 16.62
C ILE A 28 13.30 27.77 15.60
N VAL A 29 14.14 28.70 15.14
CA VAL A 29 13.77 29.64 14.09
C VAL A 29 13.66 28.89 12.76
N GLN A 30 12.51 29.02 12.09
CA GLN A 30 12.30 28.44 10.77
C GLN A 30 13.30 29.04 9.76
N PRO A 31 14.08 28.22 9.05
CA PRO A 31 14.98 28.73 8.01
C PRO A 31 14.20 29.43 6.89
N GLY A 32 14.75 30.51 6.32
CA GLY A 32 14.08 31.25 5.24
C GLY A 32 13.87 30.45 3.94
N SER A 33 14.58 29.33 3.77
CA SER A 33 14.38 28.38 2.67
C SER A 33 13.18 27.44 2.89
N VAL A 34 12.63 27.38 4.09
CA VAL A 34 11.49 26.52 4.45
C VAL A 34 10.21 27.36 4.45
N SER A 35 9.16 26.86 3.82
CA SER A 35 7.84 27.50 3.83
C SER A 35 6.72 26.45 3.90
N GLU A 36 5.55 26.87 4.37
CA GLU A 36 4.36 26.02 4.30
C GLU A 36 3.72 26.14 2.91
N GLN A 37 3.33 25.00 2.34
CA GLN A 37 2.57 24.93 1.10
C GLN A 37 1.41 23.94 1.21
N THR A 38 0.35 24.22 0.45
CA THR A 38 -0.76 23.26 0.28
C THR A 38 -0.40 22.28 -0.82
N ILE A 39 -0.42 20.99 -0.50
CA ILE A 39 -0.16 19.89 -1.43
C ILE A 39 -1.42 19.05 -1.66
N CYS A 40 -1.47 18.34 -2.78
CA CYS A 40 -2.57 17.48 -3.17
C CYS A 40 -2.20 16.01 -3.02
N TRP A 41 -2.94 15.26 -2.22
CA TRP A 41 -2.82 13.80 -2.15
C TRP A 41 -3.83 13.12 -3.07
N PRO A 42 -3.47 12.00 -3.74
CA PRO A 42 -2.23 11.21 -3.56
C PRO A 42 -1.00 11.65 -4.38
N ASP A 43 -1.11 12.70 -5.21
CA ASP A 43 -0.02 13.14 -6.10
C ASP A 43 1.26 13.55 -5.36
N GLY A 44 1.13 14.32 -4.27
CA GLY A 44 2.21 14.83 -3.41
C GLY A 44 2.68 16.24 -3.76
N ARG A 45 2.49 16.67 -5.00
CA ARG A 45 2.89 18.01 -5.46
C ARG A 45 1.99 19.13 -4.91
N GLY A 46 2.47 20.37 -5.03
CA GLY A 46 1.72 21.58 -4.68
C GLY A 46 0.38 21.67 -5.42
N ALA A 47 -0.62 22.27 -4.77
CA ALA A 47 -1.97 22.35 -5.30
C ALA A 47 -2.06 23.09 -6.64
N ASP A 48 -1.14 23.99 -6.94
CA ASP A 48 -1.08 24.72 -8.20
C ASP A 48 -0.57 23.86 -9.38
N LEU A 49 0.03 22.70 -9.08
CA LEU A 49 0.58 21.76 -10.07
C LEU A 49 -0.35 20.59 -10.39
N VAL A 50 -1.49 20.51 -9.70
CA VAL A 50 -2.46 19.41 -9.81
C VAL A 50 -3.83 20.00 -10.09
N ALA A 51 -4.50 19.49 -11.12
CA ALA A 51 -5.83 19.98 -11.46
C ALA A 51 -6.80 19.78 -10.26
N PRO A 52 -7.73 20.72 -9.99
CA PRO A 52 -8.59 20.67 -8.81
C PRO A 52 -9.37 19.35 -8.65
N GLU A 53 -9.82 18.76 -9.76
CA GLU A 53 -10.54 17.49 -9.81
C GLU A 53 -9.67 16.28 -9.41
N ASN A 54 -8.36 16.38 -9.61
CA ASN A 54 -7.38 15.34 -9.29
C ASN A 54 -6.78 15.52 -7.88
N CYS A 55 -7.10 16.64 -7.21
CA CYS A 55 -6.68 16.94 -5.85
C CYS A 55 -7.64 16.33 -4.82
N HIS A 56 -7.56 15.02 -4.60
CA HIS A 56 -8.52 14.29 -3.75
C HIS A 56 -8.51 14.75 -2.29
N SER A 57 -7.35 15.12 -1.74
CA SER A 57 -7.21 15.67 -0.39
C SER A 57 -6.13 16.73 -0.37
N LYS A 58 -6.47 17.95 0.08
CA LYS A 58 -5.51 18.99 0.38
C LYS A 58 -4.86 18.74 1.75
N ARG A 59 -3.55 18.95 1.84
CA ARG A 59 -2.76 18.86 3.09
C ARG A 59 -1.77 20.03 3.13
N VAL A 60 -1.39 20.46 4.33
CA VAL A 60 -0.31 21.43 4.51
C VAL A 60 0.98 20.66 4.77
N ALA A 61 2.06 21.07 4.09
CA ALA A 61 3.39 20.51 4.28
C ALA A 61 4.44 21.63 4.29
N TYR A 62 5.48 21.47 5.10
CA TYR A 62 6.68 22.27 4.98
C TYR A 62 7.50 21.79 3.78
N VAL A 63 7.92 22.75 2.95
CA VAL A 63 8.73 22.51 1.75
C VAL A 63 10.03 23.30 1.86
N ILE A 64 11.10 22.76 1.29
CA ILE A 64 12.38 23.47 1.18
C ILE A 64 12.53 23.98 -0.26
N ASN A 65 12.89 25.25 -0.42
CA ASN A 65 13.07 25.91 -1.72
C ASN A 65 11.87 25.70 -2.66
N GLN A 66 10.64 25.74 -2.12
CA GLN A 66 9.39 25.51 -2.86
C GLN A 66 9.30 24.13 -3.54
N SER A 67 10.12 23.16 -3.11
CA SER A 67 10.15 21.83 -3.71
C SER A 67 8.99 20.97 -3.19
N THR A 68 8.06 20.64 -4.09
CA THR A 68 6.95 19.71 -3.83
C THR A 68 7.12 18.48 -4.70
N PRO A 69 7.90 17.46 -4.30
CA PRO A 69 8.02 16.22 -5.05
C PRO A 69 6.70 15.44 -5.03
N ARG A 70 6.57 14.48 -5.96
CA ARG A 70 5.47 13.51 -5.89
C ARG A 70 5.60 12.62 -4.65
N THR A 71 4.49 12.02 -4.22
CA THR A 71 4.46 11.05 -3.13
C THR A 71 5.40 9.89 -3.44
N LEU A 72 6.15 9.40 -2.45
CA LEU A 72 7.01 8.23 -2.62
C LEU A 72 6.19 6.99 -3.00
N GLN A 73 6.74 6.16 -3.88
CA GLN A 73 6.14 4.89 -4.25
C GLN A 73 6.06 3.98 -3.01
N PRO A 74 4.87 3.49 -2.62
CA PRO A 74 4.78 2.56 -1.50
C PRO A 74 5.60 1.30 -1.77
N GLY A 75 6.46 0.94 -0.81
CA GLY A 75 7.39 -0.19 -0.95
C GLY A 75 8.69 0.13 -1.69
N TYR A 76 8.95 1.39 -2.05
CA TYR A 76 10.26 1.79 -2.58
C TYR A 76 11.38 1.42 -1.61
N GLN A 77 12.44 0.80 -2.15
CA GLN A 77 13.68 0.52 -1.45
C GLN A 77 14.84 1.15 -2.22
N TRP A 78 15.74 1.80 -1.49
CA TRP A 78 16.93 2.41 -2.08
C TRP A 78 17.75 1.37 -2.85
N GLY A 79 18.19 1.72 -4.06
CA GLY A 79 18.98 0.83 -4.93
C GLY A 79 18.19 -0.16 -5.78
N GLN A 80 16.85 -0.19 -5.70
CA GLN A 80 16.03 -0.98 -6.62
C GLN A 80 15.72 -0.26 -7.94
N THR A 81 15.42 -1.02 -8.99
CA THR A 81 14.97 -0.53 -10.31
C THR A 81 13.53 -0.02 -10.34
N SER A 82 12.81 -0.11 -9.23
CA SER A 82 11.43 0.38 -9.11
C SER A 82 11.37 1.92 -9.16
N PRO A 83 10.31 2.52 -9.72
CA PRO A 83 10.11 3.96 -9.68
C PRO A 83 10.13 4.50 -8.25
N GLN A 84 10.85 5.59 -8.01
CA GLN A 84 10.94 6.24 -6.69
C GLN A 84 9.63 6.94 -6.29
N PHE A 85 8.96 7.53 -7.27
CA PHE A 85 7.77 8.34 -7.06
C PHE A 85 6.51 7.66 -7.60
N PHE A 86 5.45 7.73 -6.81
CA PHE A 86 4.12 7.26 -7.18
C PHE A 86 3.51 8.13 -8.27
N LYS A 87 2.90 7.49 -9.27
CA LYS A 87 2.14 8.15 -10.32
C LYS A 87 0.65 7.80 -10.13
N PRO A 88 -0.19 8.74 -9.68
CA PRO A 88 -1.62 8.49 -9.52
C PRO A 88 -2.36 8.33 -10.84
N GLU A 89 -1.79 8.82 -11.95
CA GLU A 89 -2.43 8.80 -13.26
C GLU A 89 -2.47 7.38 -13.84
N VAL A 90 -3.68 6.87 -14.05
CA VAL A 90 -3.92 5.57 -14.68
C VAL A 90 -4.75 5.77 -15.93
N SER A 91 -4.17 5.45 -17.07
CA SER A 91 -4.87 5.44 -18.35
C SER A 91 -5.66 4.15 -18.54
N TYR A 92 -6.90 4.27 -19.00
CA TYR A 92 -7.78 3.16 -19.33
C TYR A 92 -8.55 3.46 -20.60
N LEU A 93 -9.07 2.43 -21.25
CA LEU A 93 -9.86 2.57 -22.48
C LEU A 93 -11.34 2.36 -22.17
N ILE A 94 -12.22 3.17 -22.78
CA ILE A 94 -13.66 2.97 -22.72
C ILE A 94 -14.26 2.79 -24.11
N ASN A 95 -15.32 2.01 -24.20
CA ASN A 95 -16.18 1.96 -25.37
C ASN A 95 -17.01 3.26 -25.39
N PRO A 96 -16.97 4.05 -26.48
CA PRO A 96 -17.66 5.34 -26.56
C PRO A 96 -19.19 5.21 -26.53
N SER A 97 -19.74 4.03 -26.83
CA SER A 97 -21.19 3.81 -26.93
C SER A 97 -21.86 3.53 -25.57
N ASN A 98 -21.16 2.85 -24.66
CA ASN A 98 -21.73 2.45 -23.36
C ASN A 98 -20.90 2.93 -22.16
N HIS A 99 -19.78 3.62 -22.39
CA HIS A 99 -18.85 4.15 -21.38
C HIS A 99 -18.27 3.08 -20.43
N GLN A 100 -18.32 1.81 -20.82
CA GLN A 100 -17.71 0.71 -20.06
C GLN A 100 -16.25 0.54 -20.45
N ARG A 101 -15.45 0.06 -19.50
CA ARG A 101 -14.02 -0.14 -19.71
C ARG A 101 -13.78 -1.33 -20.63
N VAL A 102 -12.87 -1.17 -21.58
CA VAL A 102 -12.51 -2.19 -22.57
C VAL A 102 -10.99 -2.28 -22.72
N THR A 103 -10.53 -3.24 -23.50
CA THR A 103 -9.14 -3.30 -23.97
C THR A 103 -9.07 -3.01 -25.46
N ARG A 104 -7.88 -2.70 -25.97
CA ARG A 104 -7.68 -2.47 -27.41
C ARG A 104 -8.01 -3.71 -28.26
N ALA A 105 -7.89 -4.91 -27.69
CA ALA A 105 -8.25 -6.16 -28.37
C ALA A 105 -9.77 -6.34 -28.51
N CYS A 106 -10.52 -5.71 -27.61
CA CYS A 106 -11.95 -5.89 -27.45
C CYS A 106 -12.75 -4.89 -28.27
N ASP A 107 -12.30 -3.63 -28.32
CA ASP A 107 -12.92 -2.58 -29.11
C ASP A 107 -11.84 -1.74 -29.80
N LYS A 108 -11.91 -1.68 -31.13
CA LYS A 108 -11.00 -0.90 -31.97
C LYS A 108 -11.29 0.61 -31.90
N HIS A 109 -12.51 0.99 -31.54
CA HIS A 109 -12.96 2.38 -31.39
C HIS A 109 -12.83 2.89 -29.95
N ALA A 110 -12.17 2.12 -29.08
CA ALA A 110 -12.00 2.50 -27.70
C ALA A 110 -11.20 3.80 -27.55
N ILE A 111 -11.71 4.70 -26.70
CA ILE A 111 -11.08 5.99 -26.42
C ILE A 111 -10.33 5.94 -25.09
N ALA A 112 -9.16 6.57 -25.05
CA ALA A 112 -8.36 6.67 -23.84
C ALA A 112 -8.95 7.70 -22.87
N GLN A 113 -9.01 7.32 -21.61
CA GLN A 113 -9.38 8.14 -20.47
C GLN A 113 -8.30 8.01 -19.40
N THR A 114 -8.24 8.99 -18.51
CA THR A 114 -7.28 9.00 -17.40
C THR A 114 -8.05 9.18 -16.10
N ALA A 115 -7.75 8.33 -15.12
CA ALA A 115 -8.21 8.48 -13.74
C ALA A 115 -7.01 8.76 -12.84
N TYR A 116 -7.24 9.49 -11.75
CA TYR A 116 -6.27 9.63 -10.66
C TYR A 116 -6.65 8.67 -9.54
N LEU A 117 -5.74 7.78 -9.15
CA LEU A 117 -6.02 6.73 -8.17
C LEU A 117 -5.09 6.83 -6.96
N TRP A 118 -5.60 6.38 -5.82
CA TRP A 118 -4.78 6.17 -4.63
C TRP A 118 -3.92 4.91 -4.79
N PRO A 119 -2.75 4.83 -4.13
CA PRO A 119 -2.01 3.59 -4.09
C PRO A 119 -2.83 2.47 -3.46
N ASN A 120 -2.72 1.24 -3.97
CA ASN A 120 -3.46 0.10 -3.44
C ASN A 120 -3.23 -0.14 -1.95
N ALA A 121 -2.03 0.18 -1.45
CA ALA A 121 -1.67 0.11 -0.04
C ALA A 121 -2.38 1.15 0.83
N LEU A 122 -3.13 2.11 0.26
CA LEU A 122 -3.91 3.12 0.98
C LEU A 122 -5.42 3.00 0.72
N GLU A 123 -5.85 2.23 -0.27
CA GLU A 123 -7.27 2.01 -0.63
C GLU A 123 -8.20 1.74 0.57
N PRO A 124 -7.85 0.91 1.57
CA PRO A 124 -8.70 0.67 2.74
C PRO A 124 -9.03 1.91 3.57
N TRP A 125 -8.10 2.88 3.61
CA TRP A 125 -8.21 4.10 4.41
C TRP A 125 -8.80 5.28 3.63
N VAL A 126 -9.05 5.11 2.34
CA VAL A 126 -9.63 6.13 1.45
C VAL A 126 -11.16 6.06 1.52
N LYS A 127 -11.81 7.23 1.38
CA LYS A 127 -13.27 7.35 1.31
C LYS A 127 -13.82 6.43 0.22
N PRO A 128 -14.94 5.72 0.43
CA PRO A 128 -15.47 4.75 -0.54
C PRO A 128 -15.61 5.28 -1.98
N ALA A 129 -16.01 6.54 -2.15
CA ALA A 129 -16.15 7.17 -3.47
C ALA A 129 -14.81 7.37 -4.20
N GLN A 130 -13.71 7.52 -3.49
CA GLN A 130 -12.36 7.76 -4.04
C GLN A 130 -11.55 6.47 -4.22
N ARG A 131 -12.13 5.32 -3.86
CA ARG A 131 -11.50 4.00 -4.07
C ARG A 131 -11.49 3.66 -5.55
N LYS A 132 -10.47 2.91 -5.97
CA LYS A 132 -10.25 2.48 -7.35
C LYS A 132 -11.49 1.90 -8.05
N TYR A 133 -12.25 1.06 -7.36
CA TYR A 133 -13.46 0.44 -7.92
C TYR A 133 -14.63 1.39 -8.11
N ALA A 134 -14.65 2.53 -7.41
CA ALA A 134 -15.64 3.58 -7.59
C ALA A 134 -15.20 4.60 -8.64
N GLN A 135 -13.88 4.80 -8.81
CA GLN A 135 -13.30 5.73 -9.78
C GLN A 135 -13.24 5.16 -11.19
N LEU A 136 -13.09 3.84 -11.33
CA LEU A 136 -12.99 3.20 -12.65
C LEU A 136 -14.32 2.54 -13.04
N PRO A 137 -14.81 2.77 -14.28
CA PRO A 137 -15.97 2.06 -14.80
C PRO A 137 -15.78 0.54 -14.78
N ARG A 138 -16.89 -0.19 -14.68
CA ARG A 138 -16.89 -1.64 -14.86
C ARG A 138 -16.46 -1.99 -16.28
N PHE A 139 -15.91 -3.19 -16.43
CA PHE A 139 -15.59 -3.71 -17.76
C PHE A 139 -16.86 -4.04 -18.53
N ASP A 140 -16.77 -3.89 -19.85
CA ASP A 140 -17.83 -4.27 -20.77
C ASP A 140 -18.09 -5.78 -20.70
N ALA A 141 -19.35 -6.18 -20.59
CA ALA A 141 -19.75 -7.58 -20.48
C ALA A 141 -19.48 -8.37 -21.78
N GLY A 142 -19.46 -7.70 -22.94
CA GLY A 142 -19.05 -8.30 -24.21
C GLY A 142 -17.53 -8.54 -24.29
N CYS A 143 -16.77 -8.04 -23.31
CA CYS A 143 -15.33 -8.12 -23.25
C CYS A 143 -14.89 -9.33 -22.45
N ASN A 144 -14.65 -10.45 -23.12
CA ASN A 144 -14.16 -11.66 -22.47
C ASN A 144 -12.66 -11.51 -22.19
N MET A 145 -12.33 -10.98 -21.01
CA MET A 145 -10.95 -10.73 -20.61
C MET A 145 -10.62 -11.32 -19.25
N ILE A 146 -9.43 -11.92 -19.15
CA ILE A 146 -8.79 -12.20 -17.87
C ILE A 146 -8.16 -10.88 -17.42
N LEU A 147 -8.71 -10.30 -16.36
CA LEU A 147 -8.11 -9.16 -15.69
C LEU A 147 -6.71 -9.59 -15.23
N GLN A 148 -5.67 -8.92 -15.72
CA GLN A 148 -4.34 -8.99 -15.12
C GLN A 148 -4.06 -7.65 -14.44
N GLU A 149 -4.33 -7.61 -13.14
CA GLU A 149 -3.91 -6.51 -12.28
C GLU A 149 -2.45 -6.77 -11.86
N ASN A 150 -1.50 -6.06 -12.47
CA ASN A 150 -0.07 -6.16 -12.12
C ASN A 150 0.31 -5.41 -10.83
N SER A 151 -0.66 -5.08 -9.98
CA SER A 151 -0.36 -4.43 -8.72
C SER A 151 -0.05 -5.47 -7.65
N PRO A 152 1.13 -5.45 -7.02
CA PRO A 152 1.46 -6.44 -6.02
C PRO A 152 0.54 -6.32 -4.79
N LEU A 153 0.03 -7.46 -4.32
CA LEU A 153 -0.70 -7.55 -3.06
C LEU A 153 0.29 -7.40 -1.90
N ARG A 154 -0.05 -6.57 -0.92
CA ARG A 154 0.81 -6.36 0.25
C ARG A 154 0.39 -7.30 1.36
N ILE A 155 1.28 -8.20 1.73
CA ILE A 155 1.13 -9.09 2.89
C ILE A 155 1.63 -8.34 4.13
N THR A 156 0.82 -8.31 5.20
CA THR A 156 1.16 -7.71 6.49
C THR A 156 1.05 -8.74 7.62
N GLY A 157 1.81 -8.52 8.70
CA GLY A 157 1.95 -9.46 9.82
C GLY A 157 3.22 -10.32 9.77
N ILE A 158 3.86 -10.41 8.60
CA ILE A 158 5.17 -11.03 8.38
C ILE A 158 5.97 -10.13 7.42
N ASN A 159 7.25 -9.90 7.71
CA ASN A 159 8.15 -9.13 6.85
C ASN A 159 9.07 -10.05 6.03
N GLN A 160 9.54 -9.54 4.88
CA GLN A 160 10.52 -10.23 4.03
C GLN A 160 11.81 -10.49 4.81
N GLY A 161 12.26 -11.75 4.82
CA GLY A 161 13.46 -12.20 5.54
C GLY A 161 13.30 -12.25 7.06
N GLN A 162 12.08 -12.15 7.59
CA GLN A 162 11.87 -12.21 9.03
C GLN A 162 12.20 -13.60 9.58
N VAL A 163 12.93 -13.64 10.69
CA VAL A 163 13.32 -14.89 11.36
C VAL A 163 12.58 -15.00 12.70
N TYR A 164 11.96 -16.15 12.94
CA TYR A 164 11.30 -16.48 14.19
C TYR A 164 12.09 -17.57 14.92
N TYR A 165 12.49 -17.31 16.16
CA TYR A 165 13.16 -18.31 17.00
C TYR A 165 12.15 -18.99 17.92
N VAL A 166 12.16 -20.33 17.94
CA VAL A 166 11.25 -21.14 18.78
C VAL A 166 12.00 -21.79 19.93
N LEU A 167 11.66 -21.37 21.16
CA LEU A 167 12.34 -21.82 22.38
C LEU A 167 11.90 -23.23 22.85
N ASP A 168 10.61 -23.57 22.75
CA ASP A 168 10.02 -24.76 23.43
C ASP A 168 9.43 -25.83 22.48
N HIS A 169 9.91 -25.94 21.24
CA HIS A 169 9.31 -26.84 20.22
C HIS A 169 7.78 -26.66 19.98
N LYS A 170 7.21 -25.53 20.41
CA LYS A 170 5.78 -25.23 20.22
C LYS A 170 5.54 -24.67 18.83
N ALA A 171 4.40 -25.01 18.24
CA ALA A 171 3.97 -24.44 16.97
C ALA A 171 3.84 -22.91 17.07
N VAL A 172 4.44 -22.20 16.12
CA VAL A 172 4.32 -20.75 15.97
C VAL A 172 3.00 -20.44 15.29
N THR A 173 2.17 -19.62 15.93
CA THR A 173 0.94 -19.11 15.33
C THR A 173 1.18 -17.71 14.78
N LEU A 174 1.10 -17.56 13.45
CA LEU A 174 1.23 -16.27 12.77
C LEU A 174 -0.12 -15.83 12.22
N LYS A 175 -0.46 -14.57 12.44
CA LYS A 175 -1.64 -13.92 11.87
C LYS A 175 -1.21 -13.01 10.75
N VAL A 176 -1.68 -13.30 9.54
CA VAL A 176 -1.29 -12.61 8.32
C VAL A 176 -2.51 -11.98 7.67
N ARG A 177 -2.35 -10.79 7.10
CA ARG A 177 -3.41 -10.09 6.37
C ARG A 177 -2.92 -9.62 5.00
N VAL A 178 -3.84 -9.47 4.06
CA VAL A 178 -3.57 -8.86 2.75
C VAL A 178 -4.29 -7.54 2.55
N GLU A 179 -3.52 -6.58 2.06
CA GLU A 179 -3.95 -5.25 1.63
C GLU A 179 -3.88 -5.15 0.11
N GLY A 180 -4.78 -4.36 -0.49
CA GLY A 180 -4.84 -4.15 -1.93
C GLY A 180 -5.57 -5.23 -2.74
N ALA A 181 -6.03 -6.32 -2.12
CA ALA A 181 -6.73 -7.40 -2.82
C ALA A 181 -8.17 -7.06 -3.22
N ALA A 182 -8.63 -7.69 -4.29
CA ALA A 182 -10.01 -7.60 -4.78
C ALA A 182 -10.65 -8.97 -5.03
N GLY A 183 -11.85 -9.16 -4.47
CA GLY A 183 -12.57 -10.43 -4.58
C GLY A 183 -11.97 -11.53 -3.70
N ALA A 184 -12.12 -12.79 -4.15
CA ALA A 184 -11.65 -13.97 -3.42
C ALA A 184 -10.13 -14.13 -3.51
N LEU A 185 -9.53 -14.63 -2.44
CA LEU A 185 -8.08 -14.87 -2.32
C LEU A 185 -7.71 -16.35 -2.43
N TYR A 186 -6.51 -16.60 -2.92
CA TYR A 186 -5.88 -17.90 -3.08
C TYR A 186 -4.53 -17.83 -2.36
N TRP A 187 -4.46 -18.42 -1.17
CA TRP A 187 -3.25 -18.44 -0.34
C TRP A 187 -2.47 -19.71 -0.55
N TYR A 188 -1.15 -19.63 -0.64
CA TYR A 188 -0.25 -20.76 -0.80
C TYR A 188 0.91 -20.65 0.19
N LEU A 189 1.11 -21.68 1.01
CA LEU A 189 2.29 -21.82 1.88
C LEU A 189 3.18 -22.91 1.29
N ASN A 190 4.41 -22.55 0.90
CA ASN A 190 5.36 -23.45 0.23
C ASN A 190 4.70 -24.20 -0.96
N GLY A 191 3.90 -23.47 -1.75
CA GLY A 191 3.17 -24.01 -2.90
C GLY A 191 1.88 -24.80 -2.58
N LYS A 192 1.55 -25.03 -1.30
CA LYS A 192 0.32 -25.73 -0.91
C LYS A 192 -0.83 -24.75 -0.69
N LEU A 193 -1.94 -24.94 -1.41
CA LEU A 193 -3.14 -24.12 -1.29
C LEU A 193 -3.74 -24.24 0.12
N GLN A 194 -4.08 -23.10 0.72
CA GLN A 194 -4.79 -23.01 1.99
C GLN A 194 -6.31 -22.94 1.76
N GLU A 195 -7.09 -23.42 2.73
CA GLU A 195 -8.56 -23.48 2.60
C GLU A 195 -9.23 -22.11 2.64
N THR A 196 -8.68 -21.17 3.41
CA THR A 196 -9.28 -19.84 3.56
C THR A 196 -9.20 -19.02 2.28
N ARG A 197 -10.30 -18.33 1.99
CA ARG A 197 -10.46 -17.36 0.89
C ARG A 197 -10.50 -15.91 1.38
N GLN A 198 -10.31 -15.72 2.69
CA GLN A 198 -10.45 -14.44 3.37
C GLN A 198 -9.18 -13.61 3.30
N ARG A 199 -9.29 -12.31 3.60
CA ARG A 199 -8.15 -11.37 3.71
C ARG A 199 -7.19 -11.70 4.84
N GLU A 200 -7.62 -12.54 5.77
CA GLU A 200 -6.86 -12.94 6.96
C GLU A 200 -6.58 -14.44 6.91
N LEU A 201 -5.34 -14.81 7.20
CA LEU A 201 -4.85 -16.18 7.26
C LEU A 201 -4.15 -16.39 8.60
N HIS A 202 -4.54 -17.45 9.30
CA HIS A 202 -3.86 -17.94 10.48
C HIS A 202 -2.99 -19.13 10.07
N LEU A 203 -1.68 -19.01 10.30
CA LEU A 203 -0.71 -20.07 10.05
C LEU A 203 -0.31 -20.70 11.38
N GLN A 204 -0.34 -22.02 11.44
CA GLN A 204 0.28 -22.80 12.52
C GLN A 204 1.47 -23.54 11.93
N LEU A 205 2.66 -23.20 12.41
CA LEU A 205 3.92 -23.68 11.85
C LEU A 205 4.73 -24.39 12.94
N ASP A 206 4.97 -25.68 12.75
CA ASP A 206 5.62 -26.58 13.71
C ASP A 206 7.05 -26.95 13.31
N THR A 207 7.40 -26.75 12.04
CA THR A 207 8.67 -27.20 11.46
C THR A 207 9.64 -26.03 11.33
N ARG A 208 10.90 -26.26 11.72
CA ARG A 208 12.00 -25.30 11.54
C ARG A 208 12.52 -25.40 10.11
N GLN A 209 12.16 -24.43 9.28
CA GLN A 209 12.54 -24.37 7.87
C GLN A 209 12.27 -22.96 7.32
N PRO A 210 12.84 -22.62 6.15
CA PRO A 210 12.38 -21.48 5.38
C PRO A 210 10.94 -21.70 4.89
N TYR A 211 10.16 -20.63 4.95
CA TYR A 211 8.78 -20.57 4.49
C TYR A 211 8.60 -19.48 3.45
N GLU A 212 7.70 -19.77 2.53
CA GLU A 212 7.26 -18.86 1.51
C GLU A 212 5.74 -18.80 1.50
N LEU A 213 5.22 -17.61 1.73
CA LEU A 213 3.80 -17.33 1.63
C LEU A 213 3.54 -16.53 0.36
N TYR A 214 2.71 -17.10 -0.50
CA TYR A 214 2.22 -16.49 -1.73
C TYR A 214 0.71 -16.31 -1.64
N VAL A 215 0.21 -15.22 -2.21
CA VAL A 215 -1.22 -14.94 -2.30
C VAL A 215 -1.54 -14.37 -3.67
N GLN A 216 -2.68 -14.80 -4.22
CA GLN A 216 -3.21 -14.28 -5.48
C GLN A 216 -4.69 -13.96 -5.30
N ASP A 217 -5.18 -12.89 -5.94
CA ASP A 217 -6.62 -12.61 -6.03
C ASP A 217 -7.21 -13.01 -7.39
N LYS A 218 -8.54 -12.92 -7.53
CA LYS A 218 -9.24 -13.28 -8.78
C LYS A 218 -8.82 -12.47 -10.02
N THR A 219 -8.10 -11.36 -9.83
CA THR A 219 -7.62 -10.47 -10.90
C THR A 219 -6.16 -10.74 -11.26
N GLY A 220 -5.57 -11.82 -10.73
CA GLY A 220 -4.18 -12.21 -11.00
C GLY A 220 -3.13 -11.41 -10.21
N ALA A 221 -3.55 -10.35 -9.50
CA ALA A 221 -2.69 -9.62 -8.58
C ALA A 221 -2.16 -10.56 -7.51
N ASN A 222 -0.87 -10.46 -7.19
CA ASN A 222 -0.22 -11.38 -6.28
C ASN A 222 0.79 -10.71 -5.36
N GLY A 223 1.07 -11.37 -4.23
CA GLY A 223 2.05 -10.95 -3.25
C GLY A 223 2.83 -12.16 -2.75
N ARG A 224 4.10 -11.94 -2.38
CA ARG A 224 4.99 -12.99 -1.86
C ARG A 224 5.78 -12.45 -0.69
N VAL A 225 5.93 -13.26 0.35
CA VAL A 225 6.85 -13.00 1.46
C VAL A 225 7.60 -14.28 1.83
N ALA A 226 8.91 -14.16 1.99
CA ALA A 226 9.76 -15.23 2.51
C ALA A 226 10.16 -14.93 3.96
N PHE A 227 10.13 -15.94 4.83
CA PHE A 227 10.47 -15.84 6.24
C PHE A 227 10.98 -17.20 6.73
N GLU A 228 11.57 -17.28 7.92
CA GLU A 228 12.17 -18.51 8.43
C GLU A 228 11.80 -18.77 9.89
N ILE A 229 11.71 -20.05 10.25
CA ILE A 229 11.59 -20.50 11.63
C ILE A 229 12.84 -21.30 12.00
N LEU A 230 13.52 -20.87 13.07
CA LEU A 230 14.72 -21.49 13.65
C LEU A 230 14.45 -22.14 15.01
#